data_AF-A0A136MQA4-F1
#
_entry.id   AF-A0A136MQA4-F1
#
_cell.length_a   1.000
_cell.length_b   1.000
_cell.length_c   1.000
_cell.angle_alpha   90.00
_cell.angle_beta   90.00
_cell.angle_gamma   90.00
#
_symmetry.space_group_name_H-M   'P 1'
#
loop_
_entity.id
_entity.type
_entity.pdbx_description
1 polymer ?
#
loop_
_entity_poly.entity_id
_entity_poly.type
_entity_poly.pdbx_seq_one_letter_code
_entity_poly.pdbx_strand_id
1 'polypeptide(L)'
;MKHATVIALVVLLLIPIMAMAQPDPRGQVLVSTRNKSIYAVPPTESVSPGDMGALILLQNAGYRGKLYADAYMPDEYTAAEVTGDTIELVYLSGSSSSSDVQAVPEGVPVLMGEHVTLANPARAGTIPFYAEGTSTGDTNRWGQDSTGLTQYMKLVNTSHPITQGIQTDANGLVRILRDPYPNEDAYSRPDPLVSGSWKKNYEYAWPGADIAGKASGLTVLGVSPLDETRVVFAVLEQGATMANGQPASARYVHIHVNENGSGGTMRRFLGMNETGRLLFLRAAQWAMGDPLSQPGASEVENWNLY
;
A
#
# COMPACT_ATOMS: atom_id res chain seq x y z
N MET A 1 36.82 8.29 70.32
CA MET A 1 36.63 8.84 68.96
C MET A 1 36.00 7.75 68.11
N LYS A 2 34.79 7.99 67.61
CA LYS A 2 33.94 7.01 66.92
C LYS A 2 34.47 6.79 65.50
N HIS A 3 34.67 5.55 65.09
CA HIS A 3 34.87 5.19 63.68
C HIS A 3 33.51 4.77 63.13
N ALA A 4 32.96 5.57 62.22
CA ALA A 4 31.75 5.25 61.49
C ALA A 4 32.12 4.36 60.31
N THR A 5 31.80 3.08 60.40
CA THR A 5 31.86 2.13 59.28
C THR A 5 30.72 2.45 58.33
N VAL A 6 31.04 2.98 57.15
CA VAL A 6 30.08 3.14 56.05
C VAL A 6 29.99 1.78 55.34
N ILE A 7 28.89 1.05 55.55
CA ILE A 7 28.55 -0.12 54.75
C ILE A 7 27.87 0.39 53.48
N ALA A 8 28.56 0.32 52.35
CA ALA A 8 27.97 0.54 51.04
C ALA A 8 27.11 -0.69 50.68
N LEU A 9 25.80 -0.56 50.82
CA LEU A 9 24.84 -1.55 50.35
C LEU A 9 24.74 -1.43 48.82
N VAL A 10 25.48 -2.27 48.10
CA VAL A 10 25.30 -2.42 46.65
C VAL A 10 24.06 -3.27 46.43
N VAL A 11 22.92 -2.60 46.20
CA VAL A 11 21.70 -3.26 45.73
C VAL A 11 21.91 -3.56 44.24
N LEU A 12 22.34 -4.79 43.92
CA LEU A 12 22.23 -5.32 42.57
C LEU A 12 20.74 -5.48 42.24
N LEU A 13 20.17 -4.47 41.57
CA LEU A 13 18.91 -4.61 40.85
C LEU A 13 19.15 -5.60 39.72
N LEU A 14 18.83 -6.87 39.98
CA LEU A 14 18.49 -7.86 38.95
C LEU A 14 17.24 -7.35 38.24
N ILE A 15 17.42 -6.46 37.26
CA ILE A 15 16.39 -6.20 36.27
C ILE A 15 16.35 -7.49 35.45
N PRO A 16 15.25 -8.27 35.47
CA PRO A 16 15.10 -9.32 34.49
C PRO A 16 15.14 -8.63 33.14
N ILE A 17 16.21 -8.88 32.38
CA ILE A 17 16.19 -8.72 30.93
C ILE A 17 15.17 -9.76 30.51
N MET A 18 13.88 -9.38 30.52
CA MET A 18 12.91 -10.06 29.69
C MET A 18 13.49 -9.89 28.29
N ALA A 19 14.12 -10.94 27.78
CA ALA A 19 14.18 -11.15 26.37
C ALA A 19 12.72 -11.03 25.94
N MET A 20 12.36 -9.89 25.35
CA MET A 20 11.07 -9.76 24.70
C MET A 20 11.12 -10.86 23.66
N ALA A 21 10.45 -11.98 23.94
CA ALA A 21 10.14 -12.94 22.91
C ALA A 21 9.51 -12.09 21.81
N GLN A 22 10.16 -12.01 20.65
CA GLN A 22 9.50 -11.45 19.49
C GLN A 22 8.20 -12.24 19.40
N PRO A 23 7.02 -11.57 19.49
CA PRO A 23 5.77 -12.28 19.31
C PRO A 23 5.89 -13.04 17.99
N ASP A 24 5.40 -14.27 17.96
CA ASP A 24 5.38 -15.05 16.71
C ASP A 24 4.82 -14.13 15.62
N PRO A 25 5.58 -13.92 14.54
CA PRO A 25 5.19 -12.93 13.56
C PRO A 25 3.81 -13.27 13.02
N ARG A 26 2.97 -12.23 12.90
CA ARG A 26 1.65 -12.32 12.30
C ARG A 26 1.82 -12.71 10.83
N GLY A 27 1.38 -13.88 10.42
CA GLY A 27 1.33 -14.29 9.03
C GLY A 27 2.59 -14.09 8.17
N GLN A 28 2.39 -14.21 6.86
CA GLN A 28 3.38 -13.83 5.84
C GLN A 28 2.68 -12.98 4.80
N VAL A 29 3.17 -11.77 4.60
CA VAL A 29 2.75 -10.88 3.51
C VAL A 29 3.74 -10.96 2.37
N LEU A 30 3.21 -11.04 1.15
CA LEU A 30 3.97 -10.96 -0.08
C LEU A 30 3.70 -9.60 -0.75
N VAL A 31 4.75 -8.82 -0.96
CA VAL A 31 4.67 -7.59 -1.74
C VAL A 31 5.26 -7.86 -3.11
N SER A 32 4.39 -7.87 -4.12
CA SER A 32 4.80 -7.92 -5.52
C SER A 32 5.31 -6.55 -5.93
N THR A 33 6.57 -6.51 -6.37
CA THR A 33 7.32 -5.32 -6.77
C THR A 33 7.75 -5.45 -8.22
N ARG A 34 7.97 -4.31 -8.86
CA ARG A 34 8.53 -4.23 -10.21
C ARG A 34 9.92 -4.93 -10.33
N ASN A 35 10.15 -5.65 -11.43
CA ASN A 35 11.47 -6.20 -11.81
C ASN A 35 12.50 -5.11 -12.21
N LYS A 36 12.04 -4.08 -12.91
CA LYS A 36 12.90 -3.02 -13.49
C LYS A 36 12.90 -1.73 -12.68
N SER A 37 13.22 -1.71 -11.39
CA SER A 37 13.56 -0.40 -10.82
C SER A 37 14.85 0.14 -11.46
N ILE A 38 15.02 1.45 -11.37
CA ILE A 38 16.01 2.19 -12.13
C ILE A 38 17.37 2.22 -11.42
N TYR A 39 17.43 1.63 -10.21
CA TYR A 39 18.65 1.26 -9.51
C TYR A 39 19.19 -0.10 -9.98
N ALA A 40 18.59 -0.70 -11.01
CA ALA A 40 19.10 -1.90 -11.62
C ALA A 40 20.38 -1.57 -12.38
N VAL A 41 21.50 -1.58 -11.67
CA VAL A 41 22.79 -1.82 -12.27
C VAL A 41 22.83 -3.33 -12.51
N PRO A 42 22.91 -3.84 -13.76
CA PRO A 42 23.11 -5.27 -13.95
C PRO A 42 24.32 -5.72 -13.11
N PRO A 43 24.19 -6.72 -12.21
CA PRO A 43 23.13 -7.72 -12.09
C PRO A 43 22.15 -7.51 -10.92
N THR A 44 22.16 -6.38 -10.22
CA THR A 44 21.33 -6.17 -9.03
C THR A 44 19.91 -5.75 -9.41
N GLU A 45 18.99 -6.68 -9.21
CA GLU A 45 17.55 -6.48 -9.04
C GLU A 45 17.30 -5.25 -8.16
N SER A 46 16.32 -4.43 -8.49
CA SER A 46 16.03 -3.29 -7.64
C SER A 46 14.54 -3.15 -7.41
N VAL A 47 14.21 -2.99 -6.14
CA VAL A 47 12.88 -2.89 -5.57
C VAL A 47 12.45 -1.42 -5.58
N SER A 48 11.15 -1.14 -5.74
CA SER A 48 10.65 0.22 -5.54
C SER A 48 10.86 0.66 -4.08
N PRO A 49 11.43 1.85 -3.82
CA PRO A 49 11.50 2.39 -2.46
C PRO A 49 10.12 2.49 -1.78
N GLY A 50 9.06 2.70 -2.56
CA GLY A 50 7.68 2.65 -2.08
C GLY A 50 7.27 1.28 -1.54
N ASP A 51 7.54 0.23 -2.31
CA ASP A 51 7.21 -1.16 -1.95
C ASP A 51 7.99 -1.61 -0.71
N MET A 52 9.26 -1.21 -0.62
CA MET A 52 10.05 -1.37 0.61
C MET A 52 9.40 -0.65 1.80
N GLY A 53 8.92 0.58 1.60
CA GLY A 53 8.19 1.33 2.63
C GLY A 53 6.91 0.62 3.07
N ALA A 54 6.13 0.10 2.12
CA ALA A 54 4.93 -0.67 2.44
C ALA A 54 5.28 -1.94 3.23
N LEU A 55 6.33 -2.66 2.82
CA LEU A 55 6.80 -3.86 3.51
C LEU A 55 7.23 -3.55 4.95
N ILE A 56 8.09 -2.54 5.14
CA ILE A 56 8.61 -2.20 6.46
C ILE A 56 7.45 -1.74 7.37
N LEU A 57 6.40 -1.09 6.84
CA LEU A 57 5.23 -0.71 7.65
C LEU A 57 4.51 -1.95 8.19
N LEU A 58 4.31 -2.94 7.32
CA LEU A 58 3.70 -4.21 7.72
C LEU A 58 4.60 -4.98 8.70
N GLN A 59 5.92 -5.00 8.48
CA GLN A 59 6.85 -5.63 9.42
C GLN A 59 6.82 -4.97 10.80
N ASN A 60 6.72 -3.64 10.86
CA ASN A 60 6.58 -2.91 12.11
C ASN A 60 5.25 -3.22 12.83
N ALA A 61 4.20 -3.57 12.09
CA ALA A 61 2.94 -4.07 12.64
C ALA A 61 2.97 -5.56 13.02
N GLY A 62 4.15 -6.19 12.95
CA GLY A 62 4.40 -7.57 13.38
C GLY A 62 4.30 -8.62 12.28
N TYR A 63 4.14 -8.24 11.01
CA TYR A 63 4.04 -9.22 9.92
C TYR A 63 5.39 -9.72 9.41
N ARG A 64 5.49 -10.99 9.00
CA ARG A 64 6.60 -11.37 8.09
C ARG A 64 6.33 -10.79 6.71
N GLY A 65 7.39 -10.33 6.07
CA GLY A 65 7.28 -9.67 4.79
C GLY A 65 8.31 -10.19 3.81
N LYS A 66 7.88 -10.51 2.59
CA LYS A 66 8.77 -10.84 1.47
C LYS A 66 8.43 -9.92 0.30
N LEU A 67 9.46 -9.31 -0.28
CA LEU A 67 9.35 -8.65 -1.56
C LEU A 67 9.68 -9.62 -2.67
N TYR A 68 8.91 -9.54 -3.74
CA TYR A 68 9.05 -10.45 -4.85
C TYR A 68 8.91 -9.67 -6.15
N ALA A 69 9.96 -9.72 -6.98
CA ALA A 69 9.93 -9.05 -8.26
C ALA A 69 9.05 -9.83 -9.26
N ASP A 70 8.05 -9.16 -9.82
CA ASP A 70 7.02 -9.73 -10.70
C ASP A 70 7.58 -10.65 -11.79
N ALA A 71 8.68 -10.26 -12.44
CA ALA A 71 9.26 -11.04 -13.54
C ALA A 71 9.91 -12.35 -13.13
N TYR A 72 10.12 -12.57 -11.84
CA TYR A 72 10.61 -13.84 -11.32
C TYR A 72 9.48 -14.70 -10.78
N MET A 73 8.25 -14.15 -10.70
CA MET A 73 7.15 -14.81 -10.04
C MET A 73 6.64 -15.87 -11.02
N PRO A 74 6.59 -17.14 -10.62
CA PRO A 74 6.12 -18.17 -11.53
C PRO A 74 4.66 -17.92 -11.88
N ASP A 75 4.27 -18.29 -13.10
CA ASP A 75 2.93 -18.04 -13.66
C ASP A 75 1.80 -18.61 -12.78
N GLU A 76 2.12 -19.72 -12.12
CA GLU A 76 1.34 -20.29 -11.03
C GLU A 76 2.27 -20.45 -9.84
N TYR A 77 1.83 -20.04 -8.66
CA TYR A 77 2.60 -20.24 -7.44
C TYR A 77 1.71 -20.61 -6.28
N THR A 78 2.22 -21.48 -5.43
CA THR A 78 1.70 -21.69 -4.09
C THR A 78 2.47 -20.83 -3.10
N ALA A 79 1.83 -20.56 -1.96
CA ALA A 79 2.48 -19.89 -0.84
C ALA A 79 3.80 -20.57 -0.45
N ALA A 80 3.82 -21.90 -0.42
CA ALA A 80 4.99 -22.69 -0.09
C ALA A 80 6.16 -22.53 -1.09
N GLU A 81 5.87 -22.38 -2.39
CA GLU A 81 6.91 -22.24 -3.42
C GLU A 81 7.60 -20.87 -3.38
N VAL A 82 6.87 -19.83 -2.99
CA VAL A 82 7.36 -18.45 -3.03
C VAL A 82 7.95 -18.02 -1.70
N THR A 83 7.31 -18.34 -0.59
CA THR A 83 7.73 -17.86 0.74
C THR A 83 8.24 -18.96 1.64
N GLY A 84 7.89 -20.22 1.38
CA GLY A 84 8.12 -21.34 2.32
C GLY A 84 7.12 -21.38 3.47
N ASP A 85 6.16 -20.45 3.50
CA ASP A 85 5.15 -20.24 4.54
C ASP A 85 3.77 -20.05 3.90
N THR A 86 2.69 -20.10 4.69
CA THR A 86 1.36 -19.71 4.21
C THR A 86 1.29 -18.20 4.02
N ILE A 87 0.92 -17.73 2.82
CA ILE A 87 0.71 -16.31 2.52
C ILE A 87 -0.67 -15.91 3.04
N GLU A 88 -0.72 -14.86 3.86
CA GLU A 88 -1.95 -14.30 4.42
C GLU A 88 -2.42 -13.04 3.68
N LEU A 89 -1.52 -12.40 2.94
CA LEU A 89 -1.85 -11.26 2.09
C LEU A 89 -0.90 -11.16 0.91
N VAL A 90 -1.44 -10.85 -0.26
CA VAL A 90 -0.66 -10.36 -1.40
C VAL A 90 -0.96 -8.87 -1.62
N TYR A 91 0.08 -8.04 -1.58
CA TYR A 91 0.01 -6.66 -2.04
C TYR A 91 0.60 -6.57 -3.45
N LEU A 92 -0.28 -6.36 -4.43
CA LEU A 92 0.05 -6.11 -5.82
C LEU A 92 0.31 -4.60 -5.99
N SER A 93 1.56 -4.18 -5.78
CA SER A 93 1.90 -2.75 -5.82
C SER A 93 1.82 -2.15 -7.23
N GLY A 94 2.21 -2.92 -8.25
CA GLY A 94 2.08 -2.54 -9.66
C GLY A 94 3.32 -2.81 -10.50
N SER A 95 3.11 -3.14 -11.78
CA SER A 95 4.17 -3.38 -12.77
C SER A 95 4.28 -2.25 -13.81
N SER A 96 5.51 -2.02 -14.29
CA SER A 96 5.84 -1.12 -15.40
C SER A 96 5.35 -1.57 -16.78
N SER A 97 4.70 -2.71 -16.88
CA SER A 97 4.04 -3.13 -18.10
C SER A 97 2.99 -4.12 -17.66
N SER A 98 1.77 -3.90 -18.10
CA SER A 98 0.61 -4.73 -17.78
C SER A 98 0.79 -6.24 -18.00
N SER A 99 1.88 -6.71 -18.62
CA SER A 99 2.21 -8.12 -18.86
C SER A 99 2.69 -8.92 -17.65
N ASP A 100 3.14 -8.30 -16.56
CA ASP A 100 3.96 -9.03 -15.57
C ASP A 100 3.22 -9.34 -14.26
N VAL A 101 1.94 -8.98 -14.11
CA VAL A 101 1.19 -9.26 -12.87
C VAL A 101 0.63 -10.68 -12.90
N GLN A 102 1.20 -11.54 -12.04
CA GLN A 102 0.83 -12.95 -11.94
C GLN A 102 -0.49 -13.17 -11.19
N ALA A 103 -1.10 -14.33 -11.41
CA ALA A 103 -2.29 -14.76 -10.69
C ALA A 103 -2.00 -14.89 -9.18
N VAL A 104 -2.95 -14.45 -8.36
CA VAL A 104 -2.87 -14.65 -6.90
C VAL A 104 -3.49 -16.02 -6.55
N PRO A 105 -2.91 -16.78 -5.62
CA PRO A 105 -3.51 -18.03 -5.14
C PRO A 105 -4.95 -17.82 -4.65
N GLU A 106 -5.82 -18.77 -4.98
CA GLU A 106 -7.21 -18.71 -4.56
C GLU A 106 -7.35 -18.67 -3.03
N GLY A 107 -8.26 -17.82 -2.53
CA GLY A 107 -8.52 -17.70 -1.09
C GLY A 107 -7.53 -16.84 -0.33
N VAL A 108 -6.53 -16.25 -1.00
CA VAL A 108 -5.59 -15.31 -0.38
C VAL A 108 -6.11 -13.87 -0.54
N PRO A 109 -6.22 -13.09 0.55
CA PRO A 109 -6.56 -11.68 0.48
C PRO A 109 -5.60 -10.87 -0.39
N VAL A 110 -6.11 -9.81 -1.02
CA VAL A 110 -5.33 -8.99 -1.96
C VAL A 110 -5.52 -7.49 -1.71
N LEU A 111 -4.41 -6.77 -1.62
CA LEU A 111 -4.35 -5.32 -1.76
C LEU A 111 -3.87 -4.97 -3.17
N MET A 112 -4.63 -4.14 -3.88
CA MET A 112 -4.35 -3.72 -5.25
C MET A 112 -3.96 -2.24 -5.29
N GLY A 113 -2.72 -1.98 -5.69
CA GLY A 113 -2.14 -0.65 -5.81
C GLY A 113 -2.19 -0.04 -7.21
N GLU A 114 -2.46 -0.82 -8.27
CA GLU A 114 -2.37 -0.37 -9.67
C GLU A 114 -3.67 -0.59 -10.44
N HIS A 115 -4.02 0.34 -11.33
CA HIS A 115 -5.29 0.32 -12.04
C HIS A 115 -5.42 -0.88 -13.01
N VAL A 116 -4.29 -1.45 -13.46
CA VAL A 116 -4.27 -2.62 -14.36
C VAL A 116 -4.84 -3.88 -13.71
N THR A 117 -4.77 -4.00 -12.38
CA THR A 117 -5.24 -5.19 -11.67
C THR A 117 -6.74 -5.14 -11.38
N LEU A 118 -7.42 -4.03 -11.72
CA LEU A 118 -8.80 -3.75 -11.31
C LEU A 118 -9.88 -4.20 -12.32
N ALA A 119 -9.56 -4.29 -13.62
CA ALA A 119 -10.57 -4.52 -14.67
C ALA A 119 -10.00 -5.05 -16.02
N ASN A 120 -8.85 -5.71 -16.03
CA ASN A 120 -8.23 -6.20 -17.28
C ASN A 120 -8.23 -7.75 -17.38
N PRO A 121 -9.27 -8.38 -17.96
CA PRO A 121 -9.40 -9.84 -17.98
C PRO A 121 -8.27 -10.56 -18.74
N ALA A 122 -7.50 -9.82 -19.57
CA ALA A 122 -6.34 -10.38 -20.26
C ALA A 122 -5.13 -10.58 -19.34
N ARG A 123 -5.21 -10.19 -18.06
CA ARG A 123 -4.10 -10.26 -17.09
C ARG A 123 -4.41 -11.26 -15.99
N ALA A 124 -3.44 -12.15 -15.74
CA ALA A 124 -3.58 -13.23 -14.77
C ALA A 124 -3.87 -12.71 -13.35
N GLY A 125 -3.19 -11.64 -12.93
CA GLY A 125 -3.40 -11.01 -11.62
C GLY A 125 -4.58 -10.04 -11.51
N THR A 126 -5.49 -9.99 -12.50
CA THR A 126 -6.66 -9.12 -12.39
C THR A 126 -7.70 -9.68 -11.43
N ILE A 127 -8.10 -8.84 -10.48
CA ILE A 127 -9.28 -9.05 -9.66
C ILE A 127 -10.41 -8.17 -10.23
N PRO A 128 -11.54 -8.73 -10.67
CA PRO A 128 -12.59 -7.99 -11.38
C PRO A 128 -13.44 -7.13 -10.43
N PHE A 129 -12.86 -6.05 -9.92
CA PHE A 129 -13.54 -5.05 -9.08
C PHE A 129 -14.49 -4.18 -9.89
N TYR A 130 -14.11 -3.90 -11.14
CA TYR A 130 -14.85 -3.02 -12.04
C TYR A 130 -15.04 -3.68 -13.40
N ALA A 131 -16.05 -3.23 -14.15
CA ALA A 131 -16.34 -3.67 -15.49
C ALA A 131 -15.15 -3.42 -16.43
N GLU A 132 -14.95 -4.38 -17.35
CA GLU A 132 -13.84 -4.41 -18.29
C GLU A 132 -13.76 -3.14 -19.16
N GLY A 133 -12.55 -2.66 -19.43
CA GLY A 133 -12.29 -1.56 -20.38
C GLY A 133 -11.48 -0.40 -19.81
N THR A 134 -11.65 0.80 -20.40
CA THR A 134 -10.93 2.03 -20.02
C THR A 134 -11.50 2.71 -18.76
N SER A 135 -12.37 2.02 -18.03
CA SER A 135 -12.99 2.53 -16.79
C SER A 135 -11.94 2.77 -15.69
N THR A 136 -10.75 2.18 -15.81
CA THR A 136 -9.65 2.30 -14.85
C THR A 136 -8.51 3.16 -15.42
N GLY A 137 -7.88 3.96 -14.56
CA GLY A 137 -6.77 4.82 -14.95
C GLY A 137 -6.45 5.89 -13.92
N ASP A 138 -5.32 6.57 -14.12
CA ASP A 138 -4.91 7.66 -13.23
C ASP A 138 -5.90 8.84 -13.34
N THR A 139 -6.53 9.21 -12.22
CA THR A 139 -7.51 10.31 -12.18
C THR A 139 -6.88 11.70 -12.34
N ASN A 140 -5.55 11.78 -12.27
CA ASN A 140 -4.76 13.01 -12.33
C ASN A 140 -3.32 12.69 -12.73
N ARG A 141 -2.97 12.81 -14.01
CA ARG A 141 -1.55 12.77 -14.39
C ARG A 141 -0.93 14.17 -14.29
N TRP A 142 0.33 14.23 -13.86
CA TRP A 142 1.25 15.36 -14.06
C TRP A 142 1.10 16.57 -13.13
N GLY A 143 0.50 16.43 -11.94
CA GLY A 143 0.44 17.53 -10.97
C GLY A 143 -0.20 18.81 -11.53
N GLN A 144 -1.13 18.66 -12.48
CA GLN A 144 -1.83 19.75 -13.15
C GLN A 144 -2.96 20.35 -12.31
N ASP A 145 -3.15 19.86 -11.09
CA ASP A 145 -4.13 20.40 -10.16
C ASP A 145 -3.58 21.63 -9.44
N SER A 146 -4.09 22.81 -9.81
CA SER A 146 -3.80 24.06 -9.12
C SER A 146 -4.55 24.23 -7.80
N THR A 147 -5.49 23.33 -7.46
CA THR A 147 -6.33 23.42 -6.26
C THR A 147 -5.69 22.77 -5.03
N GLY A 148 -4.70 21.89 -5.21
CA GLY A 148 -4.06 21.14 -4.13
C GLY A 148 -4.90 19.96 -3.59
N LEU A 149 -6.09 19.71 -4.17
CA LEU A 149 -6.98 18.62 -3.78
C LEU A 149 -6.39 17.24 -4.08
N THR A 150 -5.41 17.14 -4.97
CA THR A 150 -4.71 15.89 -5.28
C THR A 150 -4.00 15.21 -4.10
N GLN A 151 -3.79 15.90 -2.97
CA GLN A 151 -3.28 15.31 -1.73
C GLN A 151 -4.35 14.64 -0.86
N TYR A 152 -5.63 14.79 -1.22
CA TYR A 152 -6.77 14.44 -0.41
C TYR A 152 -7.59 13.32 -1.03
N MET A 153 -8.22 12.52 -0.18
CA MET A 153 -9.31 11.62 -0.54
C MET A 153 -10.59 12.16 0.05
N LYS A 154 -11.73 12.05 -0.66
CA LYS A 154 -13.04 12.24 -0.03
C LYS A 154 -13.52 10.90 0.52
N LEU A 155 -13.68 10.80 1.84
CA LEU A 155 -14.30 9.62 2.44
C LEU A 155 -15.82 9.69 2.26
N VAL A 156 -16.39 8.64 1.67
CA VAL A 156 -17.83 8.53 1.43
C VAL A 156 -18.50 7.50 2.33
N ASN A 157 -17.72 6.63 2.97
CA ASN A 157 -18.19 5.69 3.98
C ASN A 157 -17.29 5.78 5.21
N THR A 158 -17.75 6.51 6.22
CA THR A 158 -17.04 6.73 7.50
C THR A 158 -17.43 5.73 8.59
N SER A 159 -18.42 4.87 8.34
CA SER A 159 -18.86 3.82 9.28
C SER A 159 -18.13 2.50 9.07
N HIS A 160 -17.42 2.33 7.96
CA HIS A 160 -16.60 1.14 7.73
C HIS A 160 -15.45 1.05 8.75
N PRO A 161 -15.11 -0.13 9.30
CA PRO A 161 -14.07 -0.28 10.32
C PRO A 161 -12.72 0.35 9.93
N ILE A 162 -12.33 0.27 8.65
CA ILE A 162 -11.07 0.87 8.16
C ILE A 162 -11.06 2.41 8.30
N THR A 163 -12.19 3.06 8.00
CA THR A 163 -12.29 4.53 7.96
C THR A 163 -12.79 5.13 9.28
N GLN A 164 -13.26 4.30 10.21
CA GLN A 164 -13.77 4.75 11.49
C GLN A 164 -12.69 5.49 12.31
N GLY A 165 -13.04 6.68 12.80
CA GLY A 165 -12.16 7.52 13.61
C GLY A 165 -11.14 8.34 12.80
N ILE A 166 -11.13 8.23 11.47
CA ILE A 166 -10.34 9.12 10.62
C ILE A 166 -10.99 10.50 10.61
N GLN A 167 -10.23 11.52 10.98
CA GLN A 167 -10.69 12.90 10.95
C GLN A 167 -10.78 13.42 9.51
N THR A 168 -11.91 14.05 9.17
CA THR A 168 -12.14 14.71 7.89
C THR A 168 -12.48 16.18 8.11
N ASP A 169 -12.29 17.01 7.08
CA ASP A 169 -12.82 18.35 7.07
C ASP A 169 -14.36 18.38 6.87
N ALA A 170 -14.92 19.58 6.77
CA ALA A 170 -16.37 19.79 6.56
C ALA A 170 -16.89 19.22 5.22
N ASN A 171 -16.03 18.96 4.25
CA ASN A 171 -16.37 18.38 2.95
C ASN A 171 -16.12 16.87 2.90
N GLY A 172 -15.73 16.24 4.01
CA GLY A 172 -15.38 14.83 4.07
C GLY A 172 -13.99 14.53 3.49
N LEU A 173 -13.15 15.54 3.31
CA LEU A 173 -11.79 15.37 2.80
C LEU A 173 -10.84 14.96 3.91
N VAL A 174 -9.98 14.00 3.60
CA VAL A 174 -8.86 13.59 4.42
C VAL A 174 -7.58 13.74 3.62
N ARG A 175 -6.60 14.43 4.19
CA ARG A 175 -5.26 14.52 3.59
C ARG A 175 -4.56 13.19 3.78
N ILE A 176 -4.12 12.55 2.70
CA ILE A 176 -3.39 11.27 2.78
C ILE A 176 -1.98 11.35 2.23
N LEU A 177 -1.64 12.41 1.49
CA LEU A 177 -0.30 12.66 0.97
C LEU A 177 0.33 13.85 1.71
N ARG A 178 1.63 13.76 1.99
CA ARG A 178 2.42 14.85 2.58
C ARG A 178 2.74 15.93 1.54
N ASP A 179 3.31 17.03 1.99
CA ASP A 179 3.97 17.96 1.09
C ASP A 179 5.27 17.36 0.55
N PRO A 180 5.67 17.71 -0.69
CA PRO A 180 7.00 17.39 -1.17
C PRO A 180 8.04 18.02 -0.24
N TYR A 181 9.14 17.32 0.01
CA TYR A 181 10.28 17.92 0.65
C TYR A 181 10.89 19.00 -0.26
N PRO A 182 11.50 20.07 0.28
CA PRO A 182 12.07 21.16 -0.51
C PRO A 182 13.05 20.72 -1.61
N ASN A 183 13.75 19.60 -1.40
CA ASN A 183 14.75 19.07 -2.32
C ASN A 183 14.31 17.76 -2.98
N GLU A 184 13.02 17.43 -2.99
CA GLU A 184 12.56 16.09 -3.44
C GLU A 184 12.89 15.84 -4.91
N ASP A 185 12.85 16.88 -5.75
CA ASP A 185 13.19 16.82 -7.17
C ASP A 185 14.67 17.12 -7.49
N ALA A 186 15.52 17.32 -6.47
CA ALA A 186 16.94 17.64 -6.67
C ALA A 186 17.72 16.54 -7.44
N TYR A 187 17.21 15.32 -7.43
CA TYR A 187 17.74 14.17 -8.18
C TYR A 187 16.70 13.60 -9.15
N SER A 188 15.85 14.47 -9.70
CA SER A 188 14.97 14.09 -10.81
C SER A 188 15.81 13.61 -11.99
N ARG A 189 15.21 12.80 -12.85
CA ARG A 189 15.89 12.20 -14.02
C ARG A 189 15.19 12.62 -15.31
N PRO A 190 15.84 12.50 -16.48
CA PRO A 190 15.16 12.72 -17.75
C PRO A 190 13.92 11.82 -17.87
N ASP A 191 12.82 12.40 -18.33
CA ASP A 191 11.57 11.67 -18.55
C ASP A 191 11.71 10.77 -19.80
N PRO A 192 11.60 9.44 -19.67
CA PRO A 192 11.71 8.54 -20.81
C PRO A 192 10.52 8.65 -21.78
N LEU A 193 9.40 9.26 -21.36
CA LEU A 193 8.19 9.40 -22.17
C LEU A 193 8.06 10.77 -22.83
N VAL A 194 8.77 11.80 -22.33
CA VAL A 194 8.67 13.18 -22.83
C VAL A 194 10.06 13.76 -23.06
N SER A 195 10.45 13.87 -24.34
CA SER A 195 11.73 14.45 -24.75
C SER A 195 11.91 15.88 -24.22
N GLY A 196 13.04 16.15 -23.59
CA GLY A 196 13.35 17.47 -22.99
C GLY A 196 12.67 17.74 -21.64
N SER A 197 11.94 16.77 -21.07
CA SER A 197 11.34 16.88 -19.74
C SER A 197 12.15 16.13 -18.68
N TRP A 198 11.99 16.54 -17.43
CA TRP A 198 12.50 15.84 -16.25
C TRP A 198 11.33 15.26 -15.48
N LYS A 199 11.44 13.98 -15.14
CA LYS A 199 10.47 13.25 -14.36
C LYS A 199 10.62 13.62 -12.88
N LYS A 200 9.54 14.11 -12.28
CA LYS A 200 9.48 14.46 -10.86
C LYS A 200 9.74 13.22 -10.00
N ASN A 201 10.29 13.41 -8.81
CA ASN A 201 10.42 12.37 -7.79
C ASN A 201 9.20 12.31 -6.89
N TYR A 202 8.41 13.39 -6.88
CA TYR A 202 7.15 13.49 -6.16
C TYR A 202 6.03 13.88 -7.13
N GLU A 203 4.99 13.05 -7.19
CA GLU A 203 3.81 13.35 -8.00
C GLU A 203 2.58 12.72 -7.38
N TYR A 204 1.52 13.50 -7.32
CA TYR A 204 0.19 13.01 -7.01
C TYR A 204 -0.40 12.36 -8.27
N ALA A 205 -0.57 11.03 -8.27
CA ALA A 205 -1.63 10.44 -9.10
C ALA A 205 -2.34 9.28 -8.41
N TRP A 206 -3.63 9.20 -8.66
CA TRP A 206 -4.50 8.18 -8.08
C TRP A 206 -4.93 7.19 -9.16
N PRO A 207 -4.58 5.89 -9.04
CA PRO A 207 -5.29 4.88 -9.78
C PRO A 207 -6.74 4.95 -9.31
N GLY A 208 -7.64 5.15 -10.27
CA GLY A 208 -9.06 5.18 -9.96
C GLY A 208 -9.83 4.36 -10.97
N ALA A 209 -11.07 4.10 -10.63
CA ALA A 209 -12.01 3.44 -11.51
C ALA A 209 -13.35 4.18 -11.48
N ASP A 210 -14.07 4.15 -12.60
CA ASP A 210 -15.41 4.71 -12.67
C ASP A 210 -16.36 3.95 -11.75
N ILE A 211 -17.07 4.68 -10.88
CA ILE A 211 -18.06 4.14 -9.96
C ILE A 211 -19.20 3.44 -10.70
N ALA A 212 -19.52 3.88 -11.92
CA ALA A 212 -20.56 3.27 -12.75
C ALA A 212 -20.23 1.83 -13.13
N GLY A 213 -18.94 1.47 -13.18
CA GLY A 213 -18.46 0.14 -13.50
C GLY A 213 -18.28 -0.77 -12.29
N LYS A 214 -18.55 -0.34 -11.06
CA LYS A 214 -18.22 -1.12 -9.86
C LYS A 214 -19.00 -2.44 -9.77
N ALA A 215 -18.35 -3.48 -9.24
CA ALA A 215 -19.03 -4.71 -8.87
C ALA A 215 -20.16 -4.46 -7.87
N SER A 216 -21.23 -5.26 -7.93
CA SER A 216 -22.39 -5.09 -7.07
C SER A 216 -22.04 -5.29 -5.59
N GLY A 217 -21.13 -6.21 -5.28
CA GLY A 217 -20.62 -6.45 -3.93
C GLY A 217 -19.66 -5.38 -3.41
N LEU A 218 -19.17 -4.47 -4.27
CA LEU A 218 -18.12 -3.53 -3.90
C LEU A 218 -18.64 -2.41 -2.98
N THR A 219 -17.97 -2.24 -1.85
CA THR A 219 -18.19 -1.12 -0.92
C THR A 219 -17.16 -0.03 -1.18
N VAL A 220 -17.63 1.15 -1.60
CA VAL A 220 -16.79 2.32 -1.83
C VAL A 220 -16.52 3.01 -0.50
N LEU A 221 -15.24 3.23 -0.19
CA LEU A 221 -14.79 3.90 1.03
C LEU A 221 -14.36 5.35 0.75
N GLY A 222 -13.73 5.58 -0.40
CA GLY A 222 -13.29 6.90 -0.82
C GLY A 222 -13.25 7.11 -2.33
N VAL A 223 -13.46 8.37 -2.72
CA VAL A 223 -13.47 8.85 -4.11
C VAL A 223 -12.46 10.00 -4.28
N SER A 224 -12.08 10.25 -5.53
CA SER A 224 -11.23 11.40 -5.86
C SER A 224 -11.99 12.70 -5.60
N PRO A 225 -11.40 13.70 -4.91
CA PRO A 225 -12.02 15.00 -4.73
C PRO A 225 -12.05 15.84 -6.01
N LEU A 226 -11.27 15.47 -7.03
CA LEU A 226 -11.30 16.12 -8.34
C LEU A 226 -12.46 15.63 -9.22
N ASP A 227 -12.89 14.39 -8.99
CA ASP A 227 -13.97 13.74 -9.71
C ASP A 227 -14.56 12.63 -8.83
N GLU A 228 -15.69 12.92 -8.17
CA GLU A 228 -16.34 11.98 -7.25
C GLU A 228 -16.94 10.75 -7.97
N THR A 229 -16.96 10.74 -9.31
CA THR A 229 -17.30 9.52 -10.08
C THR A 229 -16.14 8.51 -10.11
N ARG A 230 -14.96 8.89 -9.62
CA ARG A 230 -13.76 8.05 -9.60
C ARG A 230 -13.50 7.50 -8.22
N VAL A 231 -13.67 6.19 -8.07
CA VAL A 231 -13.34 5.43 -6.86
C VAL A 231 -11.84 5.28 -6.75
N VAL A 232 -11.29 5.56 -5.57
CA VAL A 232 -9.84 5.43 -5.27
C VAL A 232 -9.56 4.59 -4.03
N PHE A 233 -10.61 4.25 -3.27
CA PHE A 233 -10.53 3.34 -2.14
C PHE A 233 -11.84 2.55 -2.01
N ALA A 234 -11.74 1.23 -2.13
CA ALA A 234 -12.89 0.35 -2.04
C ALA A 234 -12.50 -1.05 -1.56
N VAL A 235 -13.48 -1.75 -1.01
CA VAL A 235 -13.30 -3.11 -0.48
C VAL A 235 -14.37 -4.05 -0.99
N LEU A 236 -14.01 -5.32 -1.05
CA LEU A 236 -14.91 -6.42 -1.38
C LEU A 236 -14.77 -7.51 -0.31
N GLU A 237 -15.89 -7.88 0.30
CA GLU A 237 -15.94 -8.97 1.28
C GLU A 237 -15.81 -10.33 0.59
N GLN A 238 -15.32 -11.32 1.34
CA GLN A 238 -15.35 -12.70 0.88
C GLN A 238 -16.79 -13.13 0.56
N GLY A 239 -16.98 -13.82 -0.56
CA GLY A 239 -18.28 -14.25 -1.07
C GLY A 239 -19.09 -13.17 -1.78
N ALA A 240 -18.69 -11.89 -1.71
CA ALA A 240 -19.39 -10.82 -2.40
C ALA A 240 -19.20 -10.92 -3.92
N THR A 241 -20.22 -10.49 -4.67
CA THR A 241 -20.24 -10.61 -6.13
C THR A 241 -19.28 -9.61 -6.79
N MET A 242 -18.33 -10.12 -7.56
CA MET A 242 -17.40 -9.38 -8.41
C MET A 242 -18.05 -8.94 -9.73
N ALA A 243 -17.37 -8.11 -10.52
CA ALA A 243 -17.91 -7.56 -11.78
C ALA A 243 -18.18 -8.62 -12.85
N ASN A 244 -17.50 -9.77 -12.78
CA ASN A 244 -17.74 -10.93 -13.65
C ASN A 244 -18.84 -11.88 -13.13
N GLY A 245 -19.55 -11.50 -12.06
CA GLY A 245 -20.63 -12.28 -11.46
C GLY A 245 -20.18 -13.41 -10.52
N GLN A 246 -18.87 -13.66 -10.38
CA GLN A 246 -18.35 -14.69 -9.49
C GLN A 246 -18.22 -14.17 -8.04
N PRO A 247 -18.33 -15.03 -7.02
CA PRO A 247 -18.05 -14.66 -5.64
C PRO A 247 -16.55 -14.43 -5.44
N ALA A 248 -16.18 -13.44 -4.64
CA ALA A 248 -14.80 -13.25 -4.20
C ALA A 248 -14.36 -14.41 -3.30
N SER A 249 -13.23 -15.06 -3.61
CA SER A 249 -12.71 -16.18 -2.80
C SER A 249 -12.08 -15.72 -1.47
N ALA A 250 -11.67 -14.45 -1.37
CA ALA A 250 -11.17 -13.81 -0.16
C ALA A 250 -11.61 -12.34 -0.08
N ARG A 251 -11.18 -11.62 0.97
CA ARG A 251 -11.32 -10.17 1.05
C ARG A 251 -10.32 -9.48 0.14
N TYR A 252 -10.80 -8.49 -0.60
CA TYR A 252 -9.98 -7.72 -1.53
C TYR A 252 -10.11 -6.23 -1.25
N VAL A 253 -9.04 -5.49 -1.51
CA VAL A 253 -8.95 -4.05 -1.29
C VAL A 253 -8.34 -3.38 -2.51
N HIS A 254 -9.06 -2.44 -3.10
CA HIS A 254 -8.49 -1.45 -3.99
C HIS A 254 -8.13 -0.24 -3.14
N ILE A 255 -6.84 0.04 -2.97
CA ILE A 255 -6.37 1.23 -2.26
C ILE A 255 -5.25 1.88 -3.06
N HIS A 256 -5.35 3.19 -3.23
CA HIS A 256 -4.33 3.97 -3.91
C HIS A 256 -2.95 3.79 -3.25
N VAL A 257 -2.05 3.13 -3.98
CA VAL A 257 -0.61 3.13 -3.73
C VAL A 257 0.17 2.89 -5.04
N ASN A 258 -0.30 3.45 -6.15
CA ASN A 258 0.40 3.25 -7.42
C ASN A 258 1.73 4.00 -7.39
N GLU A 259 2.89 3.40 -7.68
CA GLU A 259 4.19 4.05 -7.96
C GLU A 259 4.34 4.56 -9.42
N ASN A 260 3.21 4.72 -10.11
CA ASN A 260 3.03 5.25 -11.47
C ASN A 260 3.73 4.47 -12.58
N GLY A 261 3.59 3.14 -12.56
CA GLY A 261 3.90 2.25 -13.67
C GLY A 261 5.23 2.53 -14.42
N SER A 262 5.20 2.37 -15.75
CA SER A 262 6.38 2.43 -16.66
C SER A 262 7.05 3.80 -16.76
N GLY A 263 6.59 4.80 -16.00
CA GLY A 263 6.91 6.19 -16.30
C GLY A 263 6.98 7.09 -15.10
N GLY A 264 6.61 6.66 -13.89
CA GLY A 264 6.36 7.61 -12.80
C GLY A 264 7.10 7.46 -11.45
N THR A 265 6.76 8.36 -10.54
CA THR A 265 7.66 8.92 -9.51
C THR A 265 8.03 7.91 -8.41
N MET A 266 9.26 8.01 -7.90
CA MET A 266 9.96 6.93 -7.17
C MET A 266 9.45 6.62 -5.74
N ARG A 267 8.38 7.27 -5.28
CA ARG A 267 8.12 7.47 -3.84
C ARG A 267 6.65 7.62 -3.44
N ARG A 268 5.66 7.09 -4.16
CA ARG A 268 4.24 7.36 -3.82
C ARG A 268 3.79 6.79 -2.47
N PHE A 269 4.17 5.57 -2.08
CA PHE A 269 3.92 5.11 -0.71
C PHE A 269 4.69 5.97 0.31
N LEU A 270 5.94 6.33 0.00
CA LEU A 270 6.74 7.24 0.81
C LEU A 270 6.20 8.69 0.85
N GLY A 271 5.27 9.01 -0.05
CA GLY A 271 4.51 10.25 -0.09
C GLY A 271 3.25 10.21 0.76
N MET A 272 2.88 9.07 1.32
CA MET A 272 1.81 9.02 2.30
C MET A 272 2.20 9.73 3.58
N ASN A 273 1.28 10.53 4.11
CA ASN A 273 1.37 11.02 5.48
C ASN A 273 0.95 9.91 6.46
N GLU A 274 0.91 10.23 7.75
CA GLU A 274 0.50 9.30 8.80
C GLU A 274 -0.89 8.68 8.54
N THR A 275 -1.87 9.50 8.16
CA THR A 275 -3.24 9.05 7.87
C THR A 275 -3.31 8.10 6.68
N GLY A 276 -2.57 8.38 5.60
CA GLY A 276 -2.48 7.50 4.43
C GLY A 276 -1.90 6.14 4.79
N ARG A 277 -0.81 6.13 5.57
CA ARG A 277 -0.17 4.89 6.07
C ARG A 277 -1.09 4.11 6.99
N LEU A 278 -1.81 4.79 7.89
CA LEU A 278 -2.80 4.16 8.76
C LEU A 278 -3.92 3.49 7.96
N LEU A 279 -4.46 4.18 6.95
CA LEU A 279 -5.48 3.62 6.07
C LEU A 279 -4.98 2.39 5.31
N PHE A 280 -3.74 2.42 4.83
CA PHE A 280 -3.10 1.26 4.20
C PHE A 280 -2.96 0.09 5.17
N LEU A 281 -2.39 0.32 6.36
CA LEU A 281 -2.20 -0.72 7.36
C LEU A 281 -3.54 -1.34 7.80
N ARG A 282 -4.56 -0.51 8.03
CA ARG A 282 -5.91 -0.99 8.36
C ARG A 282 -6.54 -1.76 7.22
N ALA A 283 -6.29 -1.38 5.98
CA ALA A 283 -6.81 -2.12 4.84
C ALA A 283 -6.17 -3.52 4.74
N ALA A 284 -4.85 -3.62 4.98
CA ALA A 284 -4.15 -4.89 5.08
C ALA A 284 -4.71 -5.76 6.22
N GLN A 285 -4.81 -5.20 7.42
CA GLN A 285 -5.36 -5.88 8.60
C GLN A 285 -6.80 -6.36 8.37
N TRP A 286 -7.65 -5.51 7.80
CA TRP A 286 -9.04 -5.85 7.50
C TRP A 286 -9.13 -7.00 6.49
N ALA A 287 -8.30 -6.98 5.45
CA ALA A 287 -8.25 -8.02 4.43
C ALA A 287 -7.85 -9.38 5.04
N MET A 288 -6.90 -9.39 5.98
CA MET A 288 -6.46 -10.58 6.71
C MET A 288 -7.42 -11.00 7.84
N GLY A 289 -8.36 -10.13 8.23
CA GLY A 289 -9.25 -10.37 9.37
C GLY A 289 -8.66 -10.07 10.74
N ASP A 290 -7.56 -9.32 10.76
CA ASP A 290 -6.87 -8.92 11.98
C ASP A 290 -7.50 -7.70 12.68
N PRO A 291 -7.22 -7.52 13.99
CA PRO A 291 -7.55 -6.29 14.69
C PRO A 291 -6.94 -5.06 14.01
N LEU A 292 -7.76 -4.02 13.84
CA LEU A 292 -7.34 -2.78 13.17
C LEU A 292 -6.54 -1.87 14.10
N SER A 293 -5.46 -1.31 13.56
CA SER A 293 -4.63 -0.30 14.22
C SER A 293 -5.43 0.94 14.55
N GLN A 294 -5.18 1.54 15.71
CA GLN A 294 -5.89 2.75 16.15
C GLN A 294 -5.16 4.02 15.66
N PRO A 295 -5.86 5.17 15.54
CA PRO A 295 -5.20 6.44 15.27
C PRO A 295 -4.22 6.76 16.40
N GLY A 296 -3.04 7.28 16.06
CA GLY A 296 -1.96 7.53 17.02
C GLY A 296 -1.18 6.29 17.48
N ALA A 297 -1.22 5.20 16.70
CA ALA A 297 -0.38 4.04 16.95
C ALA A 297 1.08 4.34 16.60
N SER A 298 2.00 4.00 17.50
CA SER A 298 3.45 4.27 17.36
C SER A 298 4.09 3.66 16.12
N GLU A 299 3.48 2.63 15.55
CA GLU A 299 3.89 1.95 14.31
C GLU A 299 3.75 2.86 13.07
N VAL A 300 2.88 3.86 13.15
CA VAL A 300 2.59 4.82 12.07
C VAL A 300 3.31 6.16 12.31
N GLU A 301 3.44 6.58 13.56
CA GLU A 301 4.00 7.89 13.96
C GLU A 301 5.53 8.01 13.80
N ASN A 302 6.29 6.91 13.95
CA ASN A 302 7.76 6.96 14.00
C ASN A 302 8.48 6.91 12.63
N TRP A 303 7.77 7.17 11.54
CA TRP A 303 8.29 7.07 10.18
C TRP A 303 8.74 8.42 9.62
N ASN A 304 9.88 8.88 10.13
CA ASN A 304 10.72 9.87 9.46
C ASN A 304 11.83 9.12 8.72
N LEU A 305 11.50 8.57 7.54
CA LEU A 305 12.52 8.08 6.62
C LEU A 305 13.26 9.30 6.06
N TYR A 306 14.52 9.46 6.47
CA TYR A 306 15.46 10.46 5.97
C TYR A 306 15.81 10.22 4.50
#